data_AF-A0A950ILA9-F1
#
_entry.id   AF-A0A950ILA9-F1
#
_cell.length_a   1.000
_cell.length_b   1.000
_cell.length_c   1.000
_cell.angle_alpha   90.00
_cell.angle_beta   90.00
_cell.angle_gamma   90.00
#
_symmetry.space_group_name_H-M   'P 1'
#
loop_
_entity.id
_entity.type
_entity.pdbx_description
1 polymer ?
#
loop_
_entity_poly.entity_id
_entity_poly.type
_entity_poly.pdbx_seq_one_letter_code
_entity_poly.pdbx_strand_id
1 'polypeptide(L)'
;MYAQVLSDRIMAAHPELLSVTFHGVPPNMTKVYTMFAGSYPDRIGNADDPDDIDVTTKGITIVDPRWHRTNDTVKKFVVQTPLRDASGANIGLIVYAFKNDSPSKDDESKYYAAALSMRDALEKDIPSYAALFEPAK
;
A
#
# COMPACT_ATOMS: atom_id res chain seq x y z
N MET A 1 9.11 -12.84 -5.67
CA MET A 1 8.72 -12.77 -4.25
C MET A 1 7.20 -12.71 -4.15
N TYR A 2 6.58 -13.40 -3.19
CA TYR A 2 5.13 -13.55 -3.11
C TYR A 2 4.39 -12.21 -3.02
N ALA A 3 4.90 -11.24 -2.25
CA ALA A 3 4.32 -9.90 -2.21
C ALA A 3 4.24 -9.21 -3.57
N GLN A 4 5.21 -9.45 -4.46
CA GLN A 4 5.17 -8.89 -5.81
C GLN A 4 4.03 -9.49 -6.63
N VAL A 5 3.77 -10.80 -6.50
CA VAL A 5 2.63 -11.46 -7.15
C VAL A 5 1.30 -10.88 -6.66
N LEU A 6 1.20 -10.59 -5.36
CA LEU A 6 0.01 -9.93 -4.80
C LEU A 6 -0.16 -8.52 -5.37
N SER A 7 0.91 -7.73 -5.45
CA SER A 7 0.92 -6.42 -6.11
C SER A 7 0.44 -6.50 -7.56
N ASP A 8 1.03 -7.39 -8.35
CA ASP A 8 0.72 -7.56 -9.77
C ASP A 8 -0.74 -7.97 -9.97
N ARG A 9 -1.26 -8.88 -9.14
CA ARG A 9 -2.66 -9.30 -9.16
C ARG A 9 -3.62 -8.17 -8.80
N ILE A 10 -3.28 -7.35 -7.80
CA ILE A 10 -4.09 -6.16 -7.43
C ILE A 10 -4.12 -5.19 -8.62
N MET A 11 -2.96 -4.84 -9.19
CA MET A 11 -2.90 -3.91 -10.33
C MET A 11 -3.67 -4.43 -11.55
N ALA A 12 -3.66 -5.74 -11.79
CA ALA A 12 -4.43 -6.35 -12.88
C ALA A 12 -5.95 -6.31 -12.63
N ALA A 13 -6.39 -6.46 -11.38
CA ALA A 13 -7.80 -6.46 -11.00
C ALA A 13 -8.40 -5.05 -10.83
N HIS A 14 -7.56 -4.04 -10.57
CA HIS A 14 -7.99 -2.69 -10.19
C HIS A 14 -7.44 -1.63 -11.16
N PRO A 15 -8.02 -1.49 -12.37
CA PRO A 15 -7.57 -0.52 -13.36
C PRO A 15 -7.75 0.95 -12.92
N GLU A 16 -8.51 1.20 -11.85
CA GLU A 16 -8.63 2.51 -11.19
C GLU A 16 -7.37 2.93 -10.41
N LEU A 17 -6.49 1.99 -10.10
CA LEU A 17 -5.23 2.29 -9.42
C LEU A 17 -4.17 2.83 -10.39
N LEU A 18 -3.41 3.79 -9.90
CA LEU A 18 -2.11 4.19 -10.45
C LEU A 18 -1.00 3.34 -9.88
N SER A 19 -1.12 2.94 -8.61
CA SER A 19 -0.11 2.12 -7.94
C SER A 19 -0.64 1.40 -6.72
N VAL A 20 0.02 0.28 -6.41
CA VAL A 20 -0.02 -0.38 -5.11
C VAL A 20 1.42 -0.65 -4.66
N THR A 21 1.77 -0.31 -3.42
CA THR A 21 3.11 -0.56 -2.87
C THR A 21 3.02 -1.14 -1.47
N PHE A 22 3.94 -2.06 -1.18
CA PHE A 22 4.05 -2.81 0.06
C PHE A 22 5.30 -2.37 0.80
N HIS A 23 5.13 -2.00 2.06
CA HIS A 23 6.15 -1.39 2.89
C HIS A 23 6.22 -2.07 4.25
N GLY A 24 7.42 -2.12 4.83
CA GLY A 24 7.65 -2.77 6.12
C GLY A 24 9.14 -2.89 6.41
N VAL A 25 9.47 -3.65 7.45
CA VAL A 25 10.88 -3.93 7.82
C VAL A 25 11.31 -5.25 7.19
N PRO A 26 12.24 -5.28 6.22
CA PRO A 26 12.67 -6.53 5.59
C PRO A 26 13.21 -7.56 6.61
N PRO A 27 13.18 -8.86 6.31
CA PRO A 27 13.74 -9.90 7.17
C PRO A 27 15.20 -9.59 7.56
N ASN A 28 15.54 -9.88 8.81
CA ASN A 28 16.87 -9.64 9.40
C ASN A 28 17.27 -8.17 9.56
N MET A 29 16.35 -7.22 9.33
CA MET A 29 16.57 -5.81 9.62
C MET A 29 15.77 -5.38 10.85
N THR A 30 16.08 -4.20 11.40
CA THR A 30 15.38 -3.64 12.56
C THR A 30 15.27 -2.14 12.38
N LYS A 31 14.03 -1.61 12.41
CA LYS A 31 13.73 -0.18 12.20
C LYS A 31 14.25 0.38 10.86
N VAL A 32 14.38 -0.48 9.85
CA VAL A 32 14.68 -0.09 8.46
C VAL A 32 13.39 -0.32 7.68
N TYR A 33 12.62 0.75 7.48
CA TYR A 33 11.33 0.69 6.81
C TYR A 33 11.52 1.03 5.34
N THR A 34 11.14 0.10 4.46
CA THR A 34 11.32 0.26 3.02
C THR A 34 10.15 -0.30 2.24
N MET A 35 9.99 0.21 1.01
CA MET A 35 9.18 -0.45 0.00
C MET A 35 9.85 -1.79 -0.39
N PHE A 36 9.20 -2.92 -0.15
CA PHE A 36 9.76 -4.23 -0.49
C PHE A 36 9.10 -4.89 -1.72
N ALA A 37 7.91 -4.45 -2.11
CA ALA A 37 7.24 -4.89 -3.34
C ALA A 37 6.26 -3.82 -3.82
N GLY A 38 5.86 -3.87 -5.09
CA GLY A 38 4.81 -3.00 -5.60
C GLY A 38 4.88 -2.74 -7.10
N SER A 39 4.02 -1.83 -7.57
CA SER A 39 3.93 -1.42 -8.97
C SER A 39 5.00 -0.42 -9.42
N TYR A 40 5.93 -0.05 -8.54
CA TYR A 40 7.12 0.76 -8.84
C TYR A 40 8.40 -0.03 -8.52
N PRO A 41 8.82 -0.96 -9.40
CA PRO A 41 9.97 -1.82 -9.13
C PRO A 41 11.28 -1.05 -8.91
N ASP A 42 11.42 0.12 -9.52
CA ASP A 42 12.55 1.05 -9.36
C ASP A 42 12.65 1.67 -7.96
N ARG A 43 11.59 1.57 -7.15
CA ARG A 43 11.54 2.09 -5.78
C ARG A 43 11.71 1.04 -4.69
N ILE A 44 11.82 -0.24 -5.06
CA ILE A 44 12.04 -1.30 -4.10
C ILE A 44 13.39 -1.06 -3.39
N GLY A 45 13.36 -1.06 -2.05
CA GLY A 45 14.50 -0.77 -1.18
C GLY A 45 14.61 0.70 -0.75
N ASN A 46 13.84 1.61 -1.34
CA ASN A 46 13.81 3.00 -0.90
C ASN A 46 13.26 3.09 0.53
N ALA A 47 13.83 4.01 1.31
CA ALA A 47 13.35 4.30 2.65
C ALA A 47 11.95 4.92 2.63
N ASP A 48 11.14 4.52 3.61
CA ASP A 48 9.80 5.05 3.84
C ASP A 48 9.86 6.51 4.32
N ASP A 49 8.85 7.29 3.94
CA ASP A 49 8.66 8.64 4.48
C ASP A 49 8.13 8.55 5.94
N PRO A 50 8.24 9.63 6.77
CA PRO A 50 7.81 9.59 8.16
C PRO A 50 6.34 9.18 8.38
N ASP A 51 5.45 9.54 7.47
CA ASP A 51 4.03 9.18 7.45
C ASP A 51 3.81 7.69 7.16
N ASP A 52 4.61 7.10 6.27
CA ASP A 52 4.58 5.66 5.99
C ASP A 52 5.01 4.84 7.24
N ILE A 53 6.01 5.33 7.97
CA ILE A 53 6.47 4.74 9.24
C ILE A 53 5.37 4.86 10.31
N ASP A 54 4.66 6.00 10.37
CA ASP A 54 3.56 6.19 11.30
C ASP A 54 2.41 5.21 11.05
N VAL A 55 2.04 4.95 9.79
CA VAL A 55 1.04 3.94 9.45
C VAL A 55 1.48 2.55 9.91
N THR A 56 2.72 2.18 9.62
CA THR A 56 3.29 0.88 10.00
C THR A 56 3.33 0.69 11.52
N THR A 57 3.76 1.72 12.27
CA THR A 57 4.03 1.60 13.71
C THR A 57 2.83 1.90 14.61
N LYS A 58 1.95 2.81 14.19
CA LYS A 58 0.76 3.23 14.97
C LYS A 58 -0.51 2.53 14.51
N GLY A 59 -0.50 1.90 13.33
CA GLY A 59 -1.69 1.22 12.80
C GLY A 59 -2.80 2.18 12.35
N ILE A 60 -2.46 3.43 12.05
CA ILE A 60 -3.40 4.45 11.58
C ILE A 60 -3.64 4.35 10.07
N THR A 61 -4.75 4.88 9.58
CA THR A 61 -4.97 5.06 8.13
C THR A 61 -4.85 6.54 7.80
N ILE A 62 -4.08 6.86 6.77
CA ILE A 62 -3.93 8.22 6.25
C ILE A 62 -4.67 8.30 4.91
N VAL A 63 -5.49 9.33 4.78
CA VAL A 63 -6.20 9.67 3.56
C VAL A 63 -5.59 10.98 3.03
N ASP A 64 -4.97 10.90 1.85
CA ASP A 64 -4.21 11.99 1.24
C ASP A 64 -4.78 12.33 -0.15
N PRO A 65 -5.67 13.34 -0.24
CA PRO A 65 -6.33 13.71 -1.49
C PRO A 65 -5.39 14.36 -2.53
N ARG A 66 -4.13 14.69 -2.18
CA ARG A 66 -3.06 15.30 -3.02
C ARG A 66 -3.44 16.44 -3.99
N TRP A 67 -4.63 17.01 -3.88
CA TRP A 67 -5.18 17.99 -4.83
C TRP A 67 -4.39 19.30 -4.94
N HIS A 68 -3.56 19.62 -3.94
CA HIS A 68 -2.68 20.79 -3.94
C HIS A 68 -1.24 20.51 -4.38
N ARG A 69 -0.84 19.27 -4.62
CA ARG A 69 0.53 18.96 -5.07
C ARG A 69 0.66 19.21 -6.56
N THR A 70 1.18 20.39 -6.91
CA THR A 70 1.35 20.83 -8.31
C THR A 70 2.44 20.09 -9.08
N ASN A 71 3.34 19.41 -8.36
CA ASN A 71 4.46 18.67 -8.96
C ASN A 71 4.10 17.21 -9.32
N ASP A 72 2.91 16.73 -8.93
CA ASP A 72 2.45 15.41 -9.33
C ASP A 72 2.06 15.46 -10.82
N THR A 73 2.70 14.62 -11.64
CA THR A 73 2.42 14.53 -13.09
C THR A 73 1.03 14.01 -13.40
N VAL A 74 0.41 13.29 -12.44
CA VAL A 74 -0.93 12.72 -12.54
C VAL A 74 -1.69 13.02 -11.25
N LYS A 75 -2.92 13.54 -11.39
CA LYS A 75 -3.81 13.74 -10.25
C LYS A 75 -4.19 12.41 -9.64
N LYS A 76 -4.03 12.31 -8.33
CA LYS A 76 -4.26 11.06 -7.60
C LYS A 76 -4.81 11.30 -6.22
N PHE A 77 -5.43 10.26 -5.69
CA PHE A 77 -5.87 10.19 -4.31
C PHE A 77 -5.14 9.01 -3.67
N VAL A 78 -4.48 9.23 -2.55
CA VAL A 78 -3.67 8.21 -1.89
C VAL A 78 -4.31 7.79 -0.58
N VAL A 79 -4.39 6.48 -0.34
CA VAL A 79 -4.76 5.92 0.95
C VAL A 79 -3.64 5.01 1.42
N GLN A 80 -3.08 5.32 2.57
CA GLN A 80 -2.08 4.52 3.27
C GLN A 80 -2.79 3.80 4.43
N THR A 81 -2.81 2.48 4.42
CA THR A 81 -3.47 1.66 5.45
C THR A 81 -2.50 0.60 5.96
N PRO A 82 -2.64 0.13 7.22
CA PRO A 82 -1.84 -0.98 7.70
C PRO A 82 -2.01 -2.20 6.79
N LEU A 83 -0.90 -2.83 6.42
CA LEU A 83 -0.89 -4.16 5.83
C LEU A 83 -1.21 -5.17 6.94
N ARG A 84 -2.13 -6.10 6.67
CA ARG A 84 -2.51 -7.14 7.63
C ARG A 84 -2.32 -8.53 7.06
N ASP A 85 -1.92 -9.45 7.92
CA ASP A 85 -1.95 -10.89 7.63
C ASP A 85 -3.29 -11.51 8.02
N ALA A 86 -3.50 -12.77 7.66
CA ALA A 86 -4.74 -13.52 7.90
C ALA A 86 -5.14 -13.65 9.38
N SER A 87 -4.28 -13.28 10.33
CA SER A 87 -4.61 -13.21 11.76
C SER A 87 -5.17 -11.84 12.18
N GLY A 88 -5.17 -10.85 11.27
CA GLY A 88 -5.52 -9.46 11.53
C GLY A 88 -4.37 -8.64 12.12
N ALA A 89 -3.16 -9.19 12.22
CA ALA A 89 -2.02 -8.48 12.77
C ALA A 89 -1.53 -7.40 11.80
N ASN A 90 -1.22 -6.20 12.31
CA ASN A 90 -0.55 -5.18 11.51
C ASN A 90 0.92 -5.60 11.28
N ILE A 91 1.27 -5.81 10.02
CA ILE A 91 2.58 -6.35 9.61
C ILE A 91 3.35 -5.41 8.67
N GLY A 92 2.84 -4.20 8.44
CA GLY A 92 3.46 -3.23 7.55
C GLY A 92 2.48 -2.15 7.10
N LEU A 93 2.76 -1.58 5.95
CA LEU A 93 1.94 -0.59 5.25
C LEU A 93 1.63 -1.10 3.84
N ILE A 94 0.41 -0.81 3.38
CA ILE A 94 0.05 -0.87 1.95
C ILE A 94 -0.49 0.48 1.51
N VAL A 95 0.04 0.98 0.40
CA VAL A 95 -0.33 2.27 -0.19
C VAL A 95 -1.12 2.00 -1.47
N TYR A 96 -2.33 2.54 -1.55
CA TYR A 96 -3.12 2.57 -2.77
C TYR A 96 -3.16 3.99 -3.31
N ALA A 97 -2.70 4.20 -4.54
CA ALA A 97 -2.90 5.46 -5.25
C ALA A 97 -3.95 5.26 -6.33
N PHE A 98 -5.06 6.00 -6.24
CA PHE A 98 -6.15 5.97 -7.20
C PHE A 98 -5.99 7.08 -8.23
N LYS A 99 -6.37 6.82 -9.49
CA LYS A 99 -6.58 7.85 -10.50
C LYS A 99 -7.66 8.81 -10.00
N ASN A 100 -7.41 10.12 -10.05
CA ASN A 100 -8.39 11.11 -9.62
C ASN A 100 -8.46 12.32 -10.57
N ASP A 101 -8.81 12.08 -11.83
CA ASP A 101 -8.83 13.11 -12.88
C ASP A 101 -9.89 14.20 -12.65
N SER A 102 -10.98 13.84 -11.95
CA SER A 102 -12.11 14.72 -11.63
C SER A 102 -12.42 14.69 -10.13
N PRO A 103 -11.66 15.43 -9.30
CA PRO A 103 -11.85 15.42 -7.86
C PRO A 103 -13.25 15.88 -7.44
N SER A 104 -13.80 15.23 -6.42
CA SER A 104 -15.12 15.51 -5.86
C SER A 104 -15.09 15.56 -4.33
N LYS A 105 -16.12 16.14 -3.72
CA LYS A 105 -16.27 16.20 -2.25
C LYS A 105 -16.43 14.83 -1.60
N ASP A 106 -16.84 13.82 -2.36
CA ASP A 106 -17.13 12.47 -1.85
C ASP A 106 -15.91 11.53 -1.94
N ASP A 107 -14.83 12.00 -2.58
CA ASP A 107 -13.62 11.22 -2.88
C ASP A 107 -13.00 10.58 -1.63
N GLU A 108 -12.96 11.31 -0.51
CA GLU A 108 -12.39 10.80 0.74
C GLU A 108 -13.10 9.54 1.20
N SER A 109 -14.42 9.61 1.37
CA SER A 109 -15.22 8.45 1.78
C SER A 109 -15.15 7.30 0.78
N LYS A 110 -15.16 7.63 -0.53
CA LYS A 110 -15.11 6.66 -1.63
C LYS A 110 -13.81 5.88 -1.65
N TYR A 111 -12.67 6.57 -1.68
CA TYR A 111 -11.36 5.93 -1.80
C TYR A 111 -10.93 5.28 -0.49
N TYR A 112 -11.31 5.84 0.66
CA TYR A 112 -11.14 5.18 1.96
C TYR A 112 -11.84 3.83 1.99
N ALA A 113 -13.14 3.78 1.65
CA ALA A 113 -13.90 2.54 1.63
C ALA A 113 -13.33 1.52 0.65
N ALA A 114 -12.93 1.95 -0.55
CA ALA A 114 -12.32 1.09 -1.55
C ALA A 114 -10.98 0.49 -1.08
N ALA A 115 -10.10 1.32 -0.51
CA ALA A 115 -8.80 0.88 0.01
C ALA A 115 -8.95 -0.13 1.16
N LEU A 116 -9.89 0.11 2.08
CA LEU A 116 -10.16 -0.84 3.16
C LEU A 116 -10.71 -2.16 2.65
N SER A 117 -11.65 -2.13 1.70
CA SER A 117 -12.17 -3.34 1.09
C SER A 117 -11.07 -4.16 0.39
N MET A 118 -10.13 -3.50 -0.30
CA MET A 118 -8.98 -4.17 -0.93
C MET A 118 -8.02 -4.74 0.11
N ARG A 119 -7.73 -4.00 1.19
CA ARG A 119 -6.87 -4.46 2.29
C ARG A 119 -7.46 -5.68 3.01
N ASP A 120 -8.76 -5.67 3.30
CA ASP A 120 -9.46 -6.77 3.98
C ASP A 120 -9.61 -8.02 3.07
N ALA A 121 -9.67 -7.82 1.75
CA ALA A 121 -9.60 -8.91 0.79
C ALA A 121 -8.20 -9.53 0.75
N LEU A 122 -7.16 -8.69 0.64
CA LEU A 122 -5.76 -9.08 0.60
C LEU A 122 -5.31 -9.81 1.88
N GLU A 123 -5.82 -9.41 3.05
CA GLU A 123 -5.50 -10.00 4.35
C GLU A 123 -5.59 -11.54 4.33
N LYS A 124 -6.61 -12.08 3.65
CA LYS A 124 -6.86 -13.53 3.55
C LYS A 124 -5.79 -14.29 2.77
N ASP A 125 -5.08 -13.58 1.90
CA ASP A 125 -4.04 -14.14 1.03
C ASP A 125 -2.64 -14.02 1.62
N ILE A 126 -2.49 -13.44 2.82
CA ILE A 126 -1.21 -13.25 3.49
C ILE A 126 -1.18 -14.13 4.74
N PRO A 127 -0.59 -15.35 4.69
CA PRO A 127 -0.54 -16.22 5.85
C PRO A 127 0.28 -15.65 7.01
N SER A 128 1.33 -14.90 6.70
CA SER A 128 2.21 -14.24 7.66
C SER A 128 3.09 -13.20 6.95
N TYR A 129 3.73 -12.32 7.73
CA TYR A 129 4.72 -11.40 7.18
C TYR A 129 5.88 -12.11 6.47
N ALA A 130 6.39 -13.21 7.04
CA ALA A 130 7.48 -13.97 6.42
C ALA A 130 7.10 -14.54 5.05
N ALA A 131 5.85 -15.00 4.89
CA ALA A 131 5.36 -15.56 3.63
C ALA A 131 5.42 -14.55 2.47
N LEU A 132 5.35 -13.24 2.74
CA LEU A 132 5.49 -12.19 1.73
C LEU A 132 6.85 -12.23 1.03
N PHE A 133 7.90 -12.71 1.71
CA PHE A 133 9.27 -12.75 1.22
C PHE A 133 9.65 -14.06 0.51
N GLU A 134 8.80 -15.07 0.59
CA GLU A 134 9.04 -16.36 -0.05
C GLU A 134 8.94 -16.28 -1.58
N PRO A 135 9.54 -17.23 -2.32
CA PRO A 135 9.29 -17.38 -3.75
C PRO A 135 7.79 -17.56 -4.03
N ALA A 136 7.34 -16.98 -5.15
CA ALA A 136 6.01 -17.30 -5.64
C ALA A 136 5.99 -18.78 -6.06
N LYS A 137 4.99 -19.53 -5.61
CA LYS A 137 4.77 -20.92 -6.01
C LYS A 137 4.11 -20.99 -7.38
#